data_AF-A0A482TTX0-F1
#
_entry.id   AF-A0A482TTX0-F1
#
_cell.length_a   1.000
_cell.length_b   1.000
_cell.length_c   1.000
_cell.angle_alpha   90.00
_cell.angle_beta   90.00
_cell.angle_gamma   90.00
#
_symmetry.space_group_name_H-M   'P 1'
#
loop_
_entity.id
_entity.type
_entity.pdbx_description
1 polymer ?
#
loop_
_entity_poly.entity_id
_entity_poly.type
_entity_poly.pdbx_seq_one_letter_code
_entity_poly.pdbx_strand_id
1 'polypeptide(L)'
;MKKSNYRDSKIIFLLGLILIVTVGCERELSDDVEFATFPKTAEVFIDGFSGGLNYFPFSGSKANAFTVDQEVKYKGTASMRFDVPTVGDPNGAFAGAIFPDATGRDLSDYDALTFWIKSTQAATLNEVGLGNDFGANKYLVTMTNVPLSTNWTKVIIPIPDATKLTLEKGMFWYAEGAENGNGYTFWIDELKYEKLGTVAQPKPAIFNGVDKKENSFIGSNVTIDGLTQTYNLASGINQTVLAAPSYFKFSSSNVEVARVSELGIVTIVGFGTAKITAAVAGVKATGSLTIEASGGFGSAPVPTQAAANVISLFSNAYTNVPVDFFNGLYDGSTTKTSDIKVGFDNFKYYSDLNYVGIEFKNPAINATTMGFLHLDIWTADTTNTPFIVKIRDRGANGVIDTNVFTGGPTVDDKEISYTVPANQITPGQWISINIPLTGDIASQKGNLAQIVFVGDINFLLDNLYFYK
;
A
#
# COMPACT_ATOMS: atom_id res chain seq x y z
N MET A 1 16.87 -90.87 -1.93
CA MET A 1 16.11 -89.59 -1.96
C MET A 1 15.75 -89.24 -0.53
N LYS A 2 16.02 -88.08 0.09
CA LYS A 2 16.47 -86.73 -0.29
C LYS A 2 17.44 -86.26 0.81
N LYS A 3 18.62 -85.73 0.47
CA LYS A 3 19.47 -84.98 1.40
C LYS A 3 18.81 -83.61 1.62
N SER A 4 18.31 -83.35 2.82
CA SER A 4 17.79 -82.03 3.19
C SER A 4 18.95 -81.08 3.48
N ASN A 5 18.91 -79.89 2.88
CA ASN A 5 19.98 -78.91 2.85
C ASN A 5 20.13 -78.19 4.20
N TYR A 6 21.21 -78.49 4.93
CA TYR A 6 21.67 -77.68 6.08
C TYR A 6 22.14 -76.26 5.70
N ARG A 7 22.07 -75.90 4.42
CA ARG A 7 22.53 -74.62 3.88
C ARG A 7 21.49 -73.51 4.05
N ASP A 8 20.20 -73.86 4.07
CA ASP A 8 19.11 -72.89 4.17
C ASP A 8 18.90 -72.39 5.62
N SER A 9 19.21 -73.22 6.62
CA SER A 9 19.10 -72.83 8.04
C SER A 9 20.12 -71.78 8.48
N LYS A 10 21.32 -71.75 7.87
CA LYS A 10 22.35 -70.74 8.19
C LYS A 10 22.02 -69.39 7.56
N ILE A 11 21.40 -69.38 6.39
CA ILE A 11 20.99 -68.16 5.69
C ILE A 11 19.80 -67.52 6.41
N ILE A 12 18.83 -68.32 6.88
CA ILE A 12 17.69 -67.83 7.67
C ILE A 12 18.15 -67.24 9.02
N PHE A 13 19.14 -67.84 9.68
CA PHE A 13 19.69 -67.31 10.93
C PHE A 13 20.47 -66.00 10.71
N LEU A 14 21.22 -65.88 9.62
CA LEU A 14 21.95 -64.65 9.28
C LEU A 14 21.00 -63.50 8.89
N LEU A 15 19.93 -63.79 8.15
CA LEU A 15 18.90 -62.80 7.80
C LEU A 15 18.08 -62.36 9.03
N GLY A 16 17.79 -63.28 9.95
CA GLY A 16 17.13 -62.95 11.23
C GLY A 16 18.01 -62.06 12.12
N LEU A 17 19.32 -62.31 12.16
CA LEU A 17 20.25 -61.48 12.93
C LEU A 17 20.40 -60.07 12.33
N ILE A 18 20.40 -59.94 11.00
CA ILE A 18 20.44 -58.64 10.31
C ILE A 18 19.14 -57.84 10.55
N LEU A 19 17.98 -58.51 10.60
CA LEU A 19 16.70 -57.85 10.89
C LEU A 19 16.60 -57.33 12.33
N ILE A 20 17.22 -58.03 13.30
CA ILE A 20 17.24 -57.60 14.72
C ILE A 20 18.15 -56.37 14.92
N VAL A 21 19.23 -56.24 14.15
CA VAL A 21 20.15 -55.08 14.24
C VAL A 21 19.55 -53.83 13.56
N THR A 22 18.68 -53.98 12.56
CA THR A 22 18.05 -52.82 11.88
C THR A 22 16.79 -52.30 12.58
N VAL A 23 16.14 -53.10 13.44
CA VAL A 23 14.91 -52.69 14.16
C VAL A 23 15.20 -52.27 15.62
N GLY A 24 16.40 -52.56 16.15
CA GLY A 24 16.80 -52.22 17.52
C GLY A 24 17.47 -50.85 17.71
N CYS A 25 17.52 -50.01 16.67
CA CYS A 25 18.26 -48.74 16.68
C CYS A 25 17.42 -47.49 16.35
N GLU A 26 16.10 -47.58 16.38
CA GLU A 26 15.28 -46.37 16.54
C GLU A 26 15.14 -46.13 18.05
N ARG A 27 16.07 -45.35 18.61
CA ARG A 27 15.83 -44.71 19.91
C ARG A 27 14.66 -43.77 19.71
N GLU A 28 13.51 -44.08 20.31
CA GLU A 28 12.50 -43.06 20.56
C GLU A 28 13.19 -41.89 21.27
N LEU A 29 12.99 -40.68 20.74
CA LEU A 29 13.44 -39.46 21.39
C LEU A 29 12.82 -39.46 22.79
N SER A 30 13.64 -39.47 23.85
CA SER A 30 13.10 -39.41 25.21
C SER A 30 12.27 -38.14 25.37
N ASP A 31 11.27 -38.15 26.24
CA ASP A 31 10.42 -36.99 26.53
C ASP A 31 11.20 -35.73 26.99
N ASP A 32 12.50 -35.86 27.24
CA ASP A 32 13.47 -34.79 27.56
C ASP A 32 14.16 -34.14 26.33
N VAL A 33 13.60 -34.24 25.12
CA VAL A 33 14.12 -33.45 23.98
C VAL A 33 13.71 -31.98 24.13
N GLU A 34 14.59 -31.19 24.72
CA GLU A 34 14.53 -29.73 24.62
C GLU A 34 14.97 -29.29 23.21
N PHE A 35 14.05 -28.72 22.45
CA PHE A 35 14.40 -28.07 21.18
C PHE A 35 15.32 -26.89 21.46
N ALA A 36 16.37 -26.73 20.66
CA ALA A 36 17.24 -25.55 20.76
C ALA A 36 16.41 -24.27 20.54
N THR A 37 16.38 -23.40 21.55
CA THR A 37 15.72 -22.09 21.49
C THR A 37 16.72 -20.98 21.20
N PHE A 38 16.27 -19.90 20.58
CA PHE A 38 17.10 -18.69 20.40
C PHE A 38 17.41 -18.04 21.76
N PRO A 39 18.52 -17.29 21.88
CA PRO A 39 18.87 -16.61 23.13
C PRO A 39 17.80 -15.59 23.51
N LYS A 40 17.49 -15.51 24.81
CA LYS A 40 16.57 -14.55 25.41
C LYS A 40 17.31 -13.35 26.02
N THR A 41 18.39 -12.90 25.38
CA THR A 41 19.23 -11.81 25.94
C THR A 41 18.50 -10.48 25.81
N ALA A 42 18.24 -9.84 26.95
CA ALA A 42 17.48 -8.61 27.04
C ALA A 42 18.31 -7.38 26.63
N GLU A 43 19.60 -7.40 26.98
CA GLU A 43 20.51 -6.28 26.87
C GLU A 43 20.88 -6.01 25.41
N VAL A 44 20.69 -4.77 24.94
CA VAL A 44 21.20 -4.31 23.64
C VAL A 44 22.47 -3.50 23.88
N PHE A 45 22.39 -2.49 24.76
CA PHE A 45 23.52 -1.70 25.21
C PHE A 45 23.33 -1.30 26.68
N ILE A 46 24.22 -1.75 27.57
CA ILE A 46 24.26 -1.31 28.98
C ILE A 46 25.50 -0.44 29.21
N ASP A 47 26.68 -1.04 29.12
CA ASP A 47 27.98 -0.37 29.19
C ASP A 47 28.83 -0.67 27.93
N GLY A 48 28.20 -1.31 26.97
CA GLY A 48 28.77 -1.95 25.79
C GLY A 48 27.71 -2.82 25.14
N PHE A 49 27.97 -3.24 23.90
CA PHE A 49 27.05 -4.09 23.15
C PHE A 49 27.06 -5.52 23.67
N SER A 50 25.88 -6.16 23.67
CA SER A 50 25.80 -7.61 23.72
C SER A 50 26.43 -8.22 22.46
N GLY A 51 27.02 -9.41 22.61
CA GLY A 51 27.71 -10.09 21.51
C GLY A 51 26.79 -10.34 20.32
N GLY A 52 27.31 -10.17 19.10
CA GLY A 52 26.57 -10.42 17.85
C GLY A 52 25.83 -9.20 17.28
N LEU A 53 25.81 -8.07 17.98
CA LEU A 53 25.28 -6.81 17.48
C LEU A 53 26.26 -6.13 16.51
N ASN A 54 25.71 -5.59 15.41
CA ASN A 54 26.45 -4.83 14.42
C ASN A 54 25.84 -3.43 14.26
N TYR A 55 26.62 -2.45 13.82
CA TYR A 55 26.12 -1.13 13.45
C TYR A 55 26.08 -1.00 11.92
N PHE A 56 24.89 -0.77 11.35
CA PHE A 56 24.75 -0.54 9.91
C PHE A 56 23.99 0.75 9.62
N PRO A 57 24.66 1.80 9.11
CA PRO A 57 24.02 3.07 8.78
C PRO A 57 23.09 2.93 7.57
N PHE A 58 21.99 3.69 7.56
CA PHE A 58 21.10 3.79 6.41
C PHE A 58 21.78 4.47 5.22
N SER A 59 21.29 4.21 4.00
CA SER A 59 21.71 4.98 2.83
C SER A 59 21.43 6.47 3.02
N GLY A 60 22.43 7.32 2.78
CA GLY A 60 22.34 8.78 2.98
C GLY A 60 22.53 9.25 4.43
N SER A 61 22.64 8.33 5.39
CA SER A 61 23.00 8.62 6.78
C SER A 61 24.49 8.96 6.90
N LYS A 62 24.82 9.77 7.90
CA LYS A 62 26.20 9.99 8.35
C LYS A 62 26.74 8.72 8.98
N ALA A 63 27.58 8.00 8.23
CA ALA A 63 28.04 6.66 8.57
C ALA A 63 28.85 6.56 9.88
N ASN A 64 29.41 7.67 10.36
CA ASN A 64 30.12 7.75 11.64
C ASN A 64 29.35 8.55 12.71
N ALA A 65 28.02 8.68 12.56
CA ALA A 65 27.20 9.39 13.54
C ALA A 65 27.17 8.70 14.90
N PHE A 66 27.44 7.40 14.98
CA PHE A 66 27.42 6.65 16.23
C PHE A 66 28.83 6.46 16.83
N THR A 67 28.96 6.70 18.13
CA THR A 67 30.14 6.38 18.95
C THR A 67 29.73 5.91 20.35
N VAL A 68 30.67 5.35 21.11
CA VAL A 68 30.48 5.03 22.54
C VAL A 68 31.16 6.10 23.38
N ASP A 69 30.41 6.72 24.30
CA ASP A 69 30.86 7.83 25.13
C ASP A 69 31.01 7.39 26.59
N GLN A 70 32.17 7.63 27.19
CA GLN A 70 32.48 7.26 28.57
C GLN A 70 32.32 8.42 29.55
N GLU A 71 32.07 9.63 29.08
CA GLU A 71 31.93 10.83 29.90
C GLU A 71 30.45 11.09 30.23
N VAL A 72 29.62 11.23 29.21
CA VAL A 72 28.17 11.49 29.35
C VAL A 72 27.43 10.16 29.40
N LYS A 73 26.83 9.85 30.55
CA LYS A 73 26.08 8.61 30.78
C LYS A 73 25.01 8.80 31.84
N TYR A 74 23.99 7.95 31.82
CA TYR A 74 22.97 7.88 32.85
C TYR A 74 23.45 7.00 34.01
N LYS A 75 24.01 5.83 33.70
CA LYS A 75 24.49 4.86 34.68
C LYS A 75 25.75 4.14 34.17
N GLY A 76 26.48 3.48 35.07
CA GLY A 76 27.62 2.65 34.70
C GLY A 76 28.84 3.45 34.23
N THR A 77 29.39 3.05 33.10
CA THR A 77 30.70 3.43 32.55
C THR A 77 30.63 4.01 31.14
N ALA A 78 29.59 3.71 30.35
CA ALA A 78 29.46 4.23 28.98
C ALA A 78 28.00 4.40 28.54
N SER A 79 27.78 5.22 27.49
CA SER A 79 26.50 5.34 26.79
C SER A 79 26.70 5.34 25.27
N MET A 80 25.61 5.15 24.52
CA MET A 80 25.58 5.35 23.08
C MET A 80 25.49 6.84 22.76
N ARG A 81 26.39 7.37 21.93
CA ARG A 81 26.37 8.75 21.46
C ARG A 81 26.04 8.83 19.98
N PHE A 82 25.17 9.76 19.63
CA PHE A 82 24.71 10.00 18.26
C PHE A 82 24.90 11.47 17.88
N ASP A 83 25.76 11.73 16.90
CA ASP A 83 26.05 13.06 16.38
C ASP A 83 25.25 13.30 15.09
N VAL A 84 24.14 14.04 15.23
CA VAL A 84 23.24 14.45 14.15
C VAL A 84 23.92 15.54 13.30
N PRO A 85 24.04 15.36 11.97
CA PRO A 85 24.67 16.36 11.12
C PRO A 85 23.81 17.62 10.98
N THR A 86 24.47 18.76 10.73
CA THR A 86 23.83 19.98 10.21
C THR A 86 23.39 19.76 8.77
N VAL A 87 22.35 20.47 8.32
CA VAL A 87 21.93 20.43 6.91
C VAL A 87 23.10 20.81 6.00
N GLY A 88 23.35 19.97 5.00
CA GLY A 88 24.44 20.14 4.04
C GLY A 88 25.78 19.52 4.47
N ASP A 89 25.85 18.78 5.59
CA ASP A 89 27.04 18.00 5.94
C ASP A 89 27.38 17.02 4.79
N PRO A 90 28.60 17.07 4.22
CA PRO A 90 28.98 16.20 3.10
C PRO A 90 29.06 14.72 3.48
N ASN A 91 29.07 14.39 4.78
CA ASN A 91 29.19 13.02 5.26
C ASN A 91 27.84 12.30 5.40
N GLY A 92 26.72 13.02 5.28
CA GLY A 92 25.37 12.44 5.37
C GLY A 92 24.32 13.48 5.77
N ALA A 93 23.09 13.29 5.30
CA ALA A 93 22.00 14.26 5.51
C ALA A 93 21.30 14.14 6.88
N PHE A 94 21.47 13.01 7.56
CA PHE A 94 20.85 12.68 8.84
C PHE A 94 21.70 11.66 9.58
N ALA A 95 21.43 11.41 10.87
CA ALA A 95 22.03 10.31 11.63
C ALA A 95 21.00 9.18 11.75
N GLY A 96 21.34 7.99 11.28
CA GLY A 96 20.44 6.85 11.39
C GLY A 96 21.09 5.53 11.03
N ALA A 97 20.73 4.49 11.76
CA ALA A 97 21.28 3.15 11.60
C ALA A 97 20.37 2.09 12.23
N ILE A 98 20.62 0.85 11.86
CA ILE A 98 20.11 -0.34 12.54
C ILE A 98 21.21 -1.00 13.39
N PHE A 99 20.78 -1.68 14.45
CA PHE A 99 21.61 -2.51 15.31
C PHE A 99 21.09 -3.95 15.33
N PRO A 100 21.32 -4.75 14.28
CA PRO A 100 20.83 -6.11 14.22
C PRO A 100 21.73 -7.09 14.98
N ASP A 101 21.10 -8.12 15.54
CA ASP A 101 21.74 -9.32 16.06
C ASP A 101 21.90 -10.33 14.92
N ALA A 102 23.12 -10.80 14.67
CA ALA A 102 23.41 -11.73 13.58
C ALA A 102 22.65 -13.07 13.71
N THR A 103 22.44 -13.53 14.94
CA THR A 103 21.79 -14.80 15.26
C THR A 103 20.30 -14.67 15.52
N GLY A 104 19.88 -13.49 15.99
CA GLY A 104 18.52 -13.21 16.42
C GLY A 104 18.22 -13.75 17.82
N ARG A 105 17.14 -13.25 18.41
CA ARG A 105 16.74 -13.49 19.80
C ARG A 105 15.29 -13.90 19.91
N ASP A 106 14.99 -14.72 20.91
CA ASP A 106 13.62 -14.90 21.36
C ASP A 106 13.28 -13.78 22.34
N LEU A 107 12.45 -12.84 21.89
CA LEU A 107 11.98 -11.69 22.66
C LEU A 107 10.53 -11.87 23.14
N SER A 108 9.99 -13.09 23.03
CA SER A 108 8.56 -13.35 23.27
C SER A 108 8.09 -13.14 24.70
N ASP A 109 9.02 -13.17 25.65
CA ASP A 109 8.74 -12.93 27.05
C ASP A 109 8.62 -11.44 27.40
N TYR A 110 9.10 -10.50 26.60
CA TYR A 110 9.11 -9.06 26.94
C TYR A 110 7.78 -8.35 26.64
N ASP A 111 7.67 -7.08 27.01
CA ASP A 111 6.55 -6.22 26.62
C ASP A 111 6.97 -4.80 26.15
N ALA A 112 8.23 -4.42 26.35
CA ALA A 112 8.77 -3.17 25.86
C ALA A 112 10.28 -3.24 25.57
N LEU A 113 10.73 -2.37 24.65
CA LEU A 113 12.11 -1.91 24.57
C LEU A 113 12.21 -0.60 25.35
N THR A 114 13.18 -0.48 26.27
CA THR A 114 13.35 0.73 27.08
C THR A 114 14.78 1.23 27.06
N PHE A 115 14.93 2.51 27.31
CA PHE A 115 16.23 3.17 27.45
C PHE A 115 16.08 4.54 28.11
N TRP A 116 17.20 5.10 28.58
CA TRP A 116 17.31 6.50 28.98
C TRP A 116 17.86 7.31 27.83
N ILE A 117 17.31 8.50 27.58
CA ILE A 117 17.76 9.41 26.52
C ILE A 117 17.97 10.83 27.05
N LYS A 118 18.99 11.51 26.52
CA LYS A 118 19.34 12.92 26.77
C LYS A 118 19.93 13.54 25.50
N SER A 119 19.80 14.85 25.33
CA SER A 119 20.38 15.60 24.22
C SER A 119 21.14 16.85 24.67
N THR A 120 21.94 17.45 23.79
CA THR A 120 22.60 18.74 24.03
C THR A 120 21.63 19.92 24.06
N GLN A 121 20.46 19.77 23.44
CA GLN A 121 19.42 20.80 23.33
C GLN A 121 18.02 20.17 23.30
N ALA A 122 16.97 20.96 23.52
CA ALA A 122 15.61 20.50 23.23
C ALA A 122 15.49 20.21 21.72
N ALA A 123 14.98 19.02 21.39
CA ALA A 123 14.88 18.50 20.03
C ALA A 123 13.77 17.43 19.98
N THR A 124 13.48 16.90 18.80
CA THR A 124 12.48 15.84 18.60
C THR A 124 13.07 14.74 17.73
N LEU A 125 13.43 13.61 18.35
CA LEU A 125 13.92 12.44 17.62
C LEU A 125 12.82 11.92 16.69
N ASN A 126 13.06 11.97 15.38
CA ASN A 126 12.09 11.72 14.34
C ASN A 126 11.56 10.30 14.42
N GLU A 127 12.44 9.29 14.41
CA GLU A 127 12.05 7.88 14.43
C GLU A 127 13.02 7.02 15.23
N VAL A 128 12.47 6.08 16.00
CA VAL A 128 13.22 5.10 16.77
C VAL A 128 12.38 3.84 17.00
N GLY A 129 13.01 2.67 17.07
CA GLY A 129 12.24 1.43 17.20
C GLY A 129 13.05 0.14 17.24
N LEU A 130 12.35 -0.95 16.93
CA LEU A 130 12.89 -2.31 16.80
C LEU A 130 12.33 -3.00 15.54
N GLY A 131 12.87 -4.16 15.19
CA GLY A 131 12.38 -5.01 14.10
C GLY A 131 12.91 -4.65 12.72
N ASN A 132 13.91 -3.76 12.63
CA ASN A 132 14.60 -3.45 11.37
C ASN A 132 15.95 -4.18 11.28
N ASP A 133 16.09 -5.07 10.30
CA ASP A 133 17.28 -5.88 10.05
C ASP A 133 17.77 -5.79 8.59
N PHE A 134 17.23 -4.84 7.80
CA PHE A 134 17.35 -4.76 6.33
C PHE A 134 16.80 -5.95 5.55
N GLY A 135 16.14 -6.88 6.22
CA GLY A 135 15.41 -7.98 5.61
C GLY A 135 13.95 -7.61 5.39
N ALA A 136 13.07 -8.55 5.74
CA ALA A 136 11.63 -8.38 5.58
C ALA A 136 11.00 -7.40 6.59
N ASN A 137 11.73 -7.05 7.67
CA ASN A 137 11.24 -6.18 8.74
C ASN A 137 9.84 -6.58 9.24
N LYS A 138 9.62 -7.90 9.37
CA LYS A 138 8.29 -8.50 9.54
C LYS A 138 7.54 -7.92 10.74
N TYR A 139 8.28 -7.61 11.81
CA TYR A 139 7.75 -7.10 13.08
C TYR A 139 8.31 -5.71 13.43
N LEU A 140 8.51 -4.86 12.43
CA LEU A 140 8.91 -3.47 12.62
C LEU A 140 7.94 -2.73 13.56
N VAL A 141 8.50 -2.03 14.53
CA VAL A 141 7.80 -1.10 15.41
C VAL A 141 8.52 0.24 15.32
N THR A 142 7.77 1.32 15.10
CA THR A 142 8.30 2.68 15.01
C THR A 142 7.60 3.58 16.01
N MET A 143 8.38 4.25 16.85
CA MET A 143 7.92 5.39 17.63
C MET A 143 8.44 6.66 16.98
N THR A 144 7.54 7.60 16.74
CA THR A 144 7.85 8.85 16.04
C THR A 144 7.82 10.04 16.98
N ASN A 145 8.57 11.09 16.66
CA ASN A 145 8.54 12.38 17.34
C ASN A 145 8.79 12.28 18.86
N VAL A 146 9.88 11.62 19.25
CA VAL A 146 10.26 11.43 20.66
C VAL A 146 10.87 12.73 21.20
N PRO A 147 10.25 13.40 22.19
CA PRO A 147 10.78 14.63 22.74
C PRO A 147 12.12 14.38 23.44
N LEU A 148 13.12 15.17 23.09
CA LEU A 148 14.43 15.14 23.72
C LEU A 148 14.63 16.37 24.62
N SER A 149 15.35 16.16 25.72
CA SER A 149 15.68 17.23 26.65
C SER A 149 17.13 17.14 27.11
N THR A 150 17.62 18.21 27.71
CA THR A 150 18.94 18.24 28.34
C THR A 150 19.02 17.42 29.62
N ASN A 151 17.93 16.82 30.08
CA ASN A 151 17.90 15.87 31.19
C ASN A 151 17.67 14.45 30.67
N TRP A 152 18.19 13.46 31.41
CA TRP A 152 17.90 12.06 31.15
C TRP A 152 16.42 11.77 31.41
N THR A 153 15.77 11.17 30.43
CA THR A 153 14.36 10.74 30.50
C THR A 153 14.25 9.29 30.04
N LYS A 154 13.37 8.51 30.66
CA LYS A 154 13.15 7.13 30.26
C LYS A 154 12.14 7.08 29.12
N VAL A 155 12.50 6.37 28.06
CA VAL A 155 11.66 6.05 26.91
C VAL A 155 11.24 4.60 27.00
N ILE A 156 9.99 4.34 26.64
CA ILE A 156 9.39 3.01 26.59
C ILE A 156 8.73 2.87 25.23
N ILE A 157 9.19 1.89 24.44
CA ILE A 157 8.60 1.49 23.15
C ILE A 157 7.84 0.18 23.40
N PRO A 158 6.51 0.21 23.53
CA PRO A 158 5.70 -1.00 23.72
C PRO A 158 5.80 -1.95 22.52
N ILE A 159 5.84 -3.24 22.78
CA ILE A 159 5.79 -4.28 21.75
C ILE A 159 4.32 -4.67 21.51
N PRO A 160 3.76 -4.52 20.28
CA PRO A 160 2.34 -4.76 20.05
C PRO A 160 1.84 -6.17 20.38
N ASP A 161 2.64 -7.19 20.08
CA ASP A 161 2.40 -8.58 20.49
C ASP A 161 3.73 -9.32 20.53
N ALA A 162 4.37 -9.33 21.71
CA ALA A 162 5.68 -9.93 21.88
C ALA A 162 5.70 -11.42 21.57
N THR A 163 4.58 -12.14 21.71
CA THR A 163 4.51 -13.60 21.45
C THR A 163 4.90 -13.99 20.02
N LYS A 164 4.88 -13.02 19.09
CA LYS A 164 5.34 -13.18 17.69
C LYS A 164 6.85 -13.11 17.51
N LEU A 165 7.59 -12.55 18.47
CA LEU A 165 9.03 -12.31 18.42
C LEU A 165 9.86 -13.49 18.91
N THR A 166 9.57 -14.71 18.42
CA THR A 166 10.34 -15.92 18.79
C THR A 166 11.72 -15.98 18.12
N LEU A 167 11.92 -15.16 17.09
CA LEU A 167 13.20 -14.95 16.39
C LEU A 167 13.19 -13.54 15.78
N GLU A 168 13.69 -12.57 16.52
CA GLU A 168 13.85 -11.19 16.06
C GLU A 168 15.34 -10.87 15.89
N LYS A 169 15.71 -10.18 14.81
CA LYS A 169 17.09 -9.77 14.53
C LYS A 169 17.31 -8.28 14.68
N GLY A 170 16.32 -7.44 14.36
CA GLY A 170 16.43 -5.99 14.49
C GLY A 170 16.27 -5.53 15.93
N MET A 171 17.37 -5.44 16.69
CA MET A 171 17.29 -5.14 18.13
C MET A 171 16.98 -3.68 18.44
N PHE A 172 17.47 -2.76 17.61
CA PHE A 172 17.26 -1.33 17.77
C PHE A 172 17.55 -0.60 16.45
N TRP A 173 16.85 0.51 16.19
CA TRP A 173 17.20 1.42 15.11
C TRP A 173 16.72 2.84 15.42
N TYR A 174 17.32 3.82 14.76
CA TYR A 174 16.94 5.23 14.87
C TYR A 174 17.18 5.96 13.54
N ALA A 175 16.47 7.06 13.33
CA ALA A 175 16.73 8.02 12.26
C ALA A 175 16.39 9.43 12.74
N GLU A 176 17.35 10.36 12.56
CA GLU A 176 17.25 11.72 13.07
C GLU A 176 17.89 12.76 12.16
N GLY A 177 17.12 13.79 11.81
CA GLY A 177 17.57 14.95 11.05
C GLY A 177 17.96 16.14 11.93
N ALA A 178 18.52 17.18 11.30
CA ALA A 178 18.91 18.42 11.98
C ALA A 178 17.70 19.21 12.50
N GLU A 179 17.87 19.90 13.63
CA GLU A 179 16.86 20.79 14.20
C GLU A 179 17.05 22.23 13.74
N ASN A 180 16.06 22.79 13.03
CA ASN A 180 16.17 24.12 12.39
C ASN A 180 17.44 24.28 11.53
N GLY A 181 17.83 23.20 10.85
CA GLY A 181 19.04 23.15 10.04
C GLY A 181 20.33 22.84 10.81
N ASN A 182 20.32 22.86 12.14
CA ASN A 182 21.52 22.67 12.97
C ASN A 182 21.63 21.23 13.50
N GLY A 183 22.82 20.66 13.37
CA GLY A 183 23.16 19.38 13.98
C GLY A 183 23.27 19.49 15.51
N TYR A 184 23.15 18.35 16.17
CA TYR A 184 23.22 18.25 17.63
C TYR A 184 23.63 16.84 18.06
N THR A 185 23.83 16.63 19.36
CA THR A 185 24.18 15.31 19.89
C THR A 185 23.11 14.84 20.84
N PHE A 186 22.77 13.55 20.76
CA PHE A 186 22.00 12.87 21.79
C PHE A 186 22.65 11.57 22.23
N TRP A 187 22.30 11.11 23.42
CA TRP A 187 22.81 9.91 24.04
C TRP A 187 21.69 8.98 24.45
N ILE A 188 21.92 7.68 24.31
CA ILE A 188 21.05 6.60 24.80
C ILE A 188 21.85 5.73 25.76
N ASP A 189 21.25 5.36 26.88
CA ASP A 189 21.87 4.50 27.89
C ASP A 189 20.85 3.48 28.44
N GLU A 190 21.33 2.36 28.99
CA GLU A 190 20.52 1.27 29.54
C GLU A 190 19.46 0.74 28.54
N LEU A 191 19.84 0.57 27.27
CA LEU A 191 18.99 0.06 26.19
C LEU A 191 18.79 -1.45 26.31
N LYS A 192 17.56 -1.86 26.62
CA LYS A 192 17.22 -3.27 26.84
C LYS A 192 15.74 -3.56 26.67
N TYR A 193 15.43 -4.82 26.41
CA TYR A 193 14.07 -5.35 26.47
C TYR A 193 13.68 -5.61 27.93
N GLU A 194 12.45 -5.25 28.31
CA GLU A 194 11.93 -5.43 29.67
C GLU A 194 10.53 -6.06 29.64
N LYS A 195 10.24 -6.84 30.70
CA LYS A 195 8.86 -7.17 31.08
C LYS A 195 8.43 -6.16 32.14
N LEU A 196 7.85 -5.04 31.73
CA LEU A 196 7.41 -4.00 32.65
C LEU A 196 6.16 -4.40 33.41
N GLY A 197 5.29 -5.25 32.84
CA GLY A 197 4.00 -5.65 33.43
C GLY A 197 3.00 -4.49 33.59
N THR A 198 3.37 -3.28 33.17
CA THR A 198 2.61 -2.03 33.33
C THR A 198 2.26 -1.38 31.99
N VAL A 199 2.60 -2.04 30.87
CA VAL A 199 2.12 -1.71 29.53
C VAL A 199 0.71 -2.28 29.39
N ALA A 200 -0.31 -1.44 29.53
CA ALA A 200 -1.69 -1.89 29.71
C ALA A 200 -2.67 -1.22 28.73
N GLN A 201 -3.91 -1.72 28.70
CA GLN A 201 -5.01 -1.20 27.87
C GLN A 201 -4.65 -1.06 26.38
N PRO A 202 -4.28 -2.17 25.69
CA PRO A 202 -4.02 -2.16 24.26
C PRO A 202 -5.21 -1.56 23.48
N LYS A 203 -4.91 -0.62 22.59
CA LYS A 203 -5.87 0.04 21.69
C LYS A 203 -5.30 0.02 20.26
N PRO A 204 -5.41 -1.10 19.55
CA PRO A 204 -4.93 -1.18 18.18
C PRO A 204 -5.84 -0.37 17.26
N ALA A 205 -5.31 0.12 16.15
CA ALA A 205 -6.07 0.80 15.12
C ALA A 205 -5.57 0.44 13.72
N ILE A 206 -6.51 0.43 12.77
CA ILE A 206 -6.24 0.43 11.32
C ILE A 206 -6.84 1.70 10.74
N PHE A 207 -6.27 2.25 9.65
CA PHE A 207 -6.68 3.53 9.07
C PHE A 207 -6.73 4.66 10.10
N ASN A 208 -5.81 4.67 11.07
CA ASN A 208 -5.79 5.61 12.20
C ASN A 208 -7.08 5.62 13.02
N GLY A 209 -7.80 4.50 13.05
CA GLY A 209 -9.05 4.33 13.80
C GLY A 209 -10.30 4.78 13.04
N VAL A 210 -10.18 5.12 11.76
CA VAL A 210 -11.30 5.58 10.92
C VAL A 210 -11.99 4.40 10.22
N ASP A 211 -13.31 4.40 10.22
CA ASP A 211 -14.10 3.52 9.37
C ASP A 211 -14.15 4.10 7.95
N LYS A 212 -13.42 3.49 7.02
CA LYS A 212 -13.43 3.83 5.60
C LYS A 212 -14.53 3.05 4.87
N LYS A 213 -15.10 3.68 3.84
CA LYS A 213 -16.02 3.06 2.89
C LYS A 213 -15.51 3.36 1.48
N GLU A 214 -15.33 2.32 0.67
CA GLU A 214 -14.78 2.45 -0.68
C GLU A 214 -15.60 1.60 -1.66
N ASN A 215 -15.90 2.20 -2.82
CA ASN A 215 -16.40 1.46 -3.96
C ASN A 215 -15.21 0.86 -4.70
N SER A 216 -15.30 -0.40 -5.07
CA SER A 216 -14.18 -1.12 -5.66
C SER A 216 -14.64 -2.13 -6.70
N PHE A 217 -13.69 -2.67 -7.46
CA PHE A 217 -13.96 -3.58 -8.57
C PHE A 217 -13.16 -4.86 -8.43
N ILE A 218 -13.68 -5.96 -8.99
CA ILE A 218 -13.00 -7.25 -8.95
C ILE A 218 -11.63 -7.14 -9.65
N GLY A 219 -10.60 -7.71 -9.03
CA GLY A 219 -9.21 -7.67 -9.52
C GLY A 219 -8.40 -6.47 -9.03
N SER A 220 -9.04 -5.51 -8.34
CA SER A 220 -8.32 -4.41 -7.68
C SER A 220 -7.80 -4.80 -6.30
N ASN A 221 -6.85 -4.01 -5.79
CA ASN A 221 -6.27 -4.16 -4.46
C ASN A 221 -6.35 -2.83 -3.69
N VAL A 222 -6.60 -2.92 -2.38
CA VAL A 222 -6.52 -1.81 -1.43
C VAL A 222 -5.55 -2.18 -0.32
N THR A 223 -4.59 -1.29 -0.01
CA THR A 223 -3.65 -1.51 1.11
C THR A 223 -4.21 -0.87 2.38
N ILE A 224 -4.23 -1.63 3.47
CA ILE A 224 -4.56 -1.09 4.79
C ILE A 224 -3.38 -0.27 5.30
N ASP A 225 -3.64 1.00 5.62
CA ASP A 225 -2.67 1.95 6.19
C ASP A 225 -3.01 2.27 7.66
N GLY A 226 -2.27 3.21 8.26
CA GLY A 226 -2.59 3.76 9.57
C GLY A 226 -2.62 2.70 10.69
N LEU A 227 -1.72 1.72 10.58
CA LEU A 227 -1.58 0.62 11.52
C LEU A 227 -0.85 1.10 12.78
N THR A 228 -1.58 1.24 13.88
CA THR A 228 -1.02 1.71 15.15
C THR A 228 -1.41 0.82 16.31
N GLN A 229 -0.60 0.89 17.36
CA GLN A 229 -0.90 0.29 18.64
C GLN A 229 -0.64 1.30 19.74
N THR A 230 -1.65 1.53 20.58
CA THR A 230 -1.53 2.43 21.73
C THR A 230 -1.65 1.64 23.04
N TYR A 231 -0.78 1.94 23.99
CA TYR A 231 -0.86 1.44 25.36
C TYR A 231 -0.86 2.58 26.36
N ASN A 232 -1.50 2.36 27.50
CA ASN A 232 -1.30 3.21 28.67
C ASN A 232 -0.06 2.73 29.44
N LEU A 233 0.84 3.66 29.77
CA LEU A 233 2.03 3.39 30.58
C LEU A 233 1.74 3.62 32.07
N ALA A 234 2.61 3.13 32.95
CA ALA A 234 2.53 3.37 34.40
C ALA A 234 2.46 4.86 34.79
N SER A 235 2.98 5.75 33.94
CA SER A 235 2.90 7.21 34.11
C SER A 235 1.51 7.78 33.85
N GLY A 236 0.56 6.98 33.35
CA GLY A 236 -0.75 7.41 32.88
C GLY A 236 -0.75 7.97 31.44
N ILE A 237 0.42 8.09 30.80
CA ILE A 237 0.57 8.56 29.43
C ILE A 237 0.20 7.45 28.45
N ASN A 238 -0.54 7.79 27.40
CA ASN A 238 -0.75 6.89 26.27
C ASN A 238 0.44 6.97 25.33
N GLN A 239 1.10 5.84 25.11
CA GLN A 239 2.19 5.68 24.17
C GLN A 239 1.68 4.97 22.92
N THR A 240 1.83 5.61 21.77
CA THR A 240 1.45 5.05 20.46
C THR A 240 2.70 4.71 19.68
N VAL A 241 2.67 3.59 18.97
CA VAL A 241 3.67 3.16 17.99
C VAL A 241 3.00 2.81 16.67
N LEU A 242 3.72 3.01 15.56
CA LEU A 242 3.39 2.40 14.28
C LEU A 242 3.83 0.93 14.33
N ALA A 243 2.98 0.04 13.84
CA ALA A 243 3.22 -1.39 13.90
C ALA A 243 3.11 -2.03 12.51
N ALA A 244 4.05 -2.90 12.17
CA ALA A 244 4.02 -3.66 10.93
C ALA A 244 2.72 -4.50 10.79
N PRO A 245 2.21 -4.72 9.57
CA PRO A 245 1.01 -5.53 9.31
C PRO A 245 1.02 -6.91 9.98
N SER A 246 2.18 -7.54 10.12
CA SER A 246 2.31 -8.89 10.69
C SER A 246 1.91 -9.00 12.17
N TYR A 247 1.78 -7.88 12.89
CA TYR A 247 1.19 -7.86 14.23
C TYR A 247 -0.34 -8.01 14.21
N PHE A 248 -0.98 -7.65 13.10
CA PHE A 248 -2.43 -7.65 12.96
C PHE A 248 -2.94 -8.97 12.38
N LYS A 249 -3.99 -9.48 13.00
CA LYS A 249 -4.86 -10.50 12.41
C LYS A 249 -5.98 -9.79 11.66
N PHE A 250 -5.83 -9.66 10.35
CA PHE A 250 -6.89 -9.13 9.49
C PHE A 250 -8.00 -10.16 9.27
N SER A 251 -9.22 -9.69 9.05
CA SER A 251 -10.39 -10.55 8.82
C SER A 251 -11.38 -9.84 7.90
N SER A 252 -11.90 -10.60 6.93
CA SER A 252 -12.99 -10.14 6.05
C SER A 252 -14.31 -10.74 6.52
N SER A 253 -15.37 -9.93 6.54
CA SER A 253 -16.73 -10.43 6.78
C SER A 253 -17.25 -11.30 5.63
N ASN A 254 -16.67 -11.19 4.42
CA ASN A 254 -17.04 -11.98 3.25
C ASN A 254 -15.83 -12.20 2.33
N VAL A 255 -15.20 -13.36 2.45
CA VAL A 255 -13.99 -13.75 1.69
C VAL A 255 -14.26 -14.05 0.21
N GLU A 256 -15.52 -14.22 -0.18
CA GLU A 256 -15.92 -14.34 -1.58
C GLU A 256 -16.03 -12.96 -2.25
N VAL A 257 -16.03 -11.87 -1.47
CA VAL A 257 -16.02 -10.49 -1.99
C VAL A 257 -14.64 -9.88 -1.90
N ALA A 258 -14.03 -9.91 -0.70
CA ALA A 258 -12.71 -9.35 -0.47
C ALA A 258 -11.89 -10.27 0.45
N ARG A 259 -10.67 -10.59 0.02
CA ARG A 259 -9.69 -11.36 0.80
C ARG A 259 -8.61 -10.40 1.29
N VAL A 260 -8.06 -10.64 2.47
CA VAL A 260 -7.00 -9.79 3.05
C VAL A 260 -5.80 -10.65 3.42
N SER A 261 -4.60 -10.24 2.99
CA SER A 261 -3.35 -10.94 3.27
C SER A 261 -2.78 -10.56 4.65
N GLU A 262 -1.76 -11.29 5.11
CA GLU A 262 -1.02 -10.93 6.34
C GLU A 262 -0.28 -9.59 6.24
N LEU A 263 -0.04 -9.11 5.01
CA LEU A 263 0.59 -7.82 4.74
C LEU A 263 -0.44 -6.67 4.69
N GLY A 264 -1.71 -6.92 5.01
CA GLY A 264 -2.76 -5.91 4.98
C GLY A 264 -3.21 -5.51 3.56
N ILE A 265 -2.93 -6.34 2.56
CA ILE A 265 -3.40 -6.12 1.18
C ILE A 265 -4.75 -6.78 1.01
N VAL A 266 -5.77 -5.98 0.72
CA VAL A 266 -7.15 -6.40 0.47
C VAL A 266 -7.35 -6.57 -1.03
N THR A 267 -7.59 -7.79 -1.50
CA THR A 267 -7.87 -8.11 -2.90
C THR A 267 -9.35 -8.35 -3.10
N ILE A 268 -9.95 -7.67 -4.07
CA ILE A 268 -11.37 -7.78 -4.37
C ILE A 268 -11.57 -8.91 -5.38
N VAL A 269 -12.34 -9.93 -5.00
CA VAL A 269 -12.46 -11.20 -5.74
C VAL A 269 -13.88 -11.53 -6.17
N GLY A 270 -14.89 -10.80 -5.67
CA GLY A 270 -16.28 -11.04 -6.04
C GLY A 270 -17.22 -9.89 -5.71
N PHE A 271 -18.49 -10.07 -6.06
CA PHE A 271 -19.53 -9.04 -5.99
C PHE A 271 -20.18 -8.97 -4.61
N GLY A 272 -20.47 -7.76 -4.14
CA GLY A 272 -21.21 -7.52 -2.91
C GLY A 272 -20.42 -6.66 -1.92
N THR A 273 -20.71 -6.81 -0.63
CA THR A 273 -20.09 -6.00 0.42
C THR A 273 -19.23 -6.87 1.34
N ALA A 274 -18.02 -6.41 1.63
CA ALA A 274 -17.15 -6.98 2.65
C ALA A 274 -16.64 -5.90 3.58
N LYS A 275 -16.67 -6.18 4.89
CA LYS A 275 -16.05 -5.35 5.91
C LYS A 275 -14.75 -6.02 6.37
N ILE A 276 -13.64 -5.34 6.17
CA ILE A 276 -12.32 -5.73 6.68
C ILE A 276 -12.11 -5.11 8.05
N THR A 277 -11.68 -5.94 9.00
CA THR A 277 -11.34 -5.56 10.38
C THR A 277 -10.02 -6.19 10.77
N ALA A 278 -9.44 -5.76 11.88
CA ALA A 278 -8.20 -6.34 12.40
C ALA A 278 -8.25 -6.52 13.92
N ALA A 279 -7.34 -7.33 14.45
CA ALA A 279 -7.08 -7.46 15.88
C ALA A 279 -5.58 -7.69 16.16
N VAL A 280 -5.09 -7.23 17.30
CA VAL A 280 -3.72 -7.51 17.80
C VAL A 280 -3.85 -8.23 19.14
N ALA A 281 -3.20 -9.38 19.29
CA ALA A 281 -3.28 -10.21 20.51
C ALA A 281 -4.72 -10.44 21.03
N GLY A 282 -5.69 -10.62 20.12
CA GLY A 282 -7.11 -10.83 20.45
C GLY A 282 -7.92 -9.55 20.72
N VAL A 283 -7.28 -8.38 20.76
CA VAL A 283 -7.94 -7.09 20.96
C VAL A 283 -8.31 -6.50 19.61
N LYS A 284 -9.60 -6.23 19.40
CA LYS A 284 -10.12 -5.66 18.16
C LYS A 284 -9.55 -4.26 17.92
N ALA A 285 -9.06 -4.02 16.72
CA ALA A 285 -8.60 -2.70 16.29
C ALA A 285 -9.78 -1.77 16.04
N THR A 286 -9.62 -0.48 16.35
CA THR A 286 -10.51 0.58 15.88
C THR A 286 -10.28 0.85 14.39
N GLY A 287 -11.29 1.39 13.72
CA GLY A 287 -11.30 1.55 12.27
C GLY A 287 -11.65 0.27 11.52
N SER A 288 -12.01 0.42 10.26
CA SER A 288 -12.39 -0.67 9.36
C SER A 288 -12.40 -0.19 7.91
N LEU A 289 -12.45 -1.13 6.97
CA LEU A 289 -12.69 -0.85 5.56
C LEU A 289 -13.93 -1.59 5.10
N THR A 290 -14.95 -0.87 4.69
CA THR A 290 -16.12 -1.44 4.02
C THR A 290 -15.95 -1.29 2.53
N ILE A 291 -15.76 -2.41 1.84
CA ILE A 291 -15.74 -2.48 0.38
C ILE A 291 -17.15 -2.74 -0.11
N GLU A 292 -17.62 -1.89 -1.01
CA GLU A 292 -18.76 -2.17 -1.87
C GLU A 292 -18.22 -2.50 -3.26
N ALA A 293 -18.14 -3.80 -3.54
CA ALA A 293 -17.73 -4.32 -4.83
C ALA A 293 -18.94 -4.36 -5.77
N SER A 294 -19.19 -3.24 -6.44
CA SER A 294 -20.17 -3.17 -7.52
C SER A 294 -19.54 -3.74 -8.78
N GLY A 295 -19.95 -4.95 -9.16
CA GLY A 295 -19.77 -5.40 -10.54
C GLY A 295 -18.32 -5.68 -10.98
N GLY A 296 -17.94 -6.94 -11.22
CA GLY A 296 -16.98 -7.18 -12.30
C GLY A 296 -17.58 -6.68 -13.60
N PHE A 297 -17.12 -5.54 -14.11
CA PHE A 297 -17.30 -5.25 -15.52
C PHE A 297 -16.35 -6.21 -16.25
N GLY A 298 -16.85 -6.95 -17.25
CA GLY A 298 -15.96 -7.73 -18.11
C GLY A 298 -14.90 -6.83 -18.76
N SER A 299 -13.94 -7.36 -19.51
CA SER A 299 -13.15 -6.49 -20.38
C SER A 299 -14.07 -5.73 -21.33
N ALA A 300 -13.75 -4.47 -21.64
CA ALA A 300 -14.44 -3.77 -22.71
C ALA A 300 -14.31 -4.57 -24.02
N PRO A 301 -15.27 -4.43 -24.96
CA PRO A 301 -15.15 -5.01 -26.29
C PRO A 301 -13.78 -4.69 -26.92
N VAL A 302 -13.10 -5.70 -27.46
CA VAL A 302 -11.79 -5.49 -28.11
C VAL A 302 -12.02 -4.74 -29.44
N PRO A 303 -11.40 -3.57 -29.66
CA PRO A 303 -11.55 -2.85 -30.92
C PRO A 303 -11.12 -3.68 -32.13
N THR A 304 -11.96 -3.72 -33.16
CA THR A 304 -11.71 -4.51 -34.38
C THR A 304 -11.23 -3.67 -35.56
N GLN A 305 -11.19 -2.35 -35.43
CA GLN A 305 -10.81 -1.45 -36.53
C GLN A 305 -9.31 -1.56 -36.81
N ALA A 306 -8.92 -1.51 -38.09
CA ALA A 306 -7.51 -1.47 -38.46
C ALA A 306 -6.89 -0.17 -37.96
N ALA A 307 -5.74 -0.23 -37.28
CA ALA A 307 -5.10 0.94 -36.67
C ALA A 307 -4.86 2.11 -37.65
N ALA A 308 -4.63 1.82 -38.94
CA ALA A 308 -4.48 2.84 -40.00
C ALA A 308 -5.77 3.64 -40.32
N ASN A 309 -6.92 3.21 -39.79
CA ASN A 309 -8.22 3.84 -39.96
C ASN A 309 -8.74 4.44 -38.65
N VAL A 310 -7.88 4.58 -37.64
CA VAL A 310 -8.27 5.01 -36.28
C VAL A 310 -7.44 6.22 -35.84
N ILE A 311 -8.09 7.19 -35.20
CA ILE A 311 -7.44 8.23 -34.39
C ILE A 311 -7.90 8.01 -32.94
N SER A 312 -7.02 7.45 -32.12
CA SER A 312 -7.35 7.05 -30.75
C SER A 312 -7.09 8.16 -29.74
N LEU A 313 -8.06 8.46 -28.88
CA LEU A 313 -7.90 9.38 -27.75
C LEU A 313 -7.64 8.60 -26.46
N PHE A 314 -8.33 7.48 -26.27
CA PHE A 314 -8.16 6.60 -25.11
C PHE A 314 -8.50 5.16 -25.47
N SER A 315 -7.49 4.34 -25.71
CA SER A 315 -7.63 2.89 -25.83
C SER A 315 -6.29 2.22 -25.54
N ASN A 316 -6.34 1.02 -24.97
CA ASN A 316 -5.17 0.16 -24.82
C ASN A 316 -4.78 -0.55 -26.16
N ALA A 317 -5.67 -0.60 -27.14
CA ALA A 317 -5.48 -1.31 -28.40
C ALA A 317 -4.73 -0.49 -29.48
N TYR A 318 -4.68 0.83 -29.34
CA TYR A 318 -4.12 1.75 -30.32
C TYR A 318 -3.16 2.76 -29.70
N THR A 319 -2.31 3.38 -30.52
CA THR A 319 -1.50 4.52 -30.08
C THR A 319 -2.39 5.75 -29.93
N ASN A 320 -2.49 6.28 -28.71
CA ASN A 320 -3.30 7.46 -28.41
C ASN A 320 -2.61 8.75 -28.89
N VAL A 321 -3.38 9.66 -29.47
CA VAL A 321 -2.97 11.04 -29.74
C VAL A 321 -3.04 11.88 -28.45
N PRO A 322 -2.36 13.03 -28.36
CA PRO A 322 -2.45 13.90 -27.19
C PRO A 322 -3.89 14.34 -26.90
N VAL A 323 -4.25 14.31 -25.61
CA VAL A 323 -5.50 14.86 -25.06
C VAL A 323 -5.09 15.82 -23.95
N ASP A 324 -5.59 17.05 -23.97
CA ASP A 324 -5.25 18.08 -22.98
C ASP A 324 -5.75 17.66 -21.59
N PHE A 325 -7.00 17.20 -21.51
CA PHE A 325 -7.58 16.63 -20.30
C PHE A 325 -8.83 15.79 -20.59
N PHE A 326 -9.14 14.87 -19.67
CA PHE A 326 -10.36 14.06 -19.69
C PHE A 326 -11.47 14.57 -18.75
N ASN A 327 -11.18 15.64 -18.00
CA ASN A 327 -12.13 16.39 -17.20
C ASN A 327 -11.66 17.84 -17.07
N GLY A 328 -12.39 18.76 -17.70
CA GLY A 328 -12.07 20.20 -17.70
C GLY A 328 -12.45 20.94 -16.42
N LEU A 329 -13.13 20.29 -15.46
CA LEU A 329 -13.61 20.88 -14.20
C LEU A 329 -14.35 22.21 -14.40
N TYR A 330 -15.19 22.27 -15.44
CA TYR A 330 -15.92 23.47 -15.81
C TYR A 330 -16.87 23.92 -14.70
N ASP A 331 -17.07 25.23 -14.56
CA ASP A 331 -18.00 25.79 -13.58
C ASP A 331 -19.40 25.20 -13.76
N GLY A 332 -20.01 24.76 -12.67
CA GLY A 332 -21.27 24.02 -12.63
C GLY A 332 -21.18 22.50 -12.82
N SER A 333 -20.01 21.94 -13.16
CA SER A 333 -19.82 20.49 -13.25
C SER A 333 -19.68 19.87 -11.86
N THR A 334 -20.44 18.81 -11.59
CA THR A 334 -20.31 17.97 -10.39
C THR A 334 -19.45 16.74 -10.63
N THR A 335 -19.11 16.47 -11.91
CA THR A 335 -18.49 15.23 -12.34
C THR A 335 -17.06 15.09 -11.80
N LYS A 336 -16.80 13.97 -11.14
CA LYS A 336 -15.45 13.55 -10.73
C LYS A 336 -14.92 12.52 -11.70
N THR A 337 -13.60 12.49 -11.88
CA THR A 337 -12.93 11.52 -12.75
C THR A 337 -11.76 10.88 -12.03
N SER A 338 -11.57 9.58 -12.24
CA SER A 338 -10.41 8.83 -11.75
C SER A 338 -9.94 7.83 -12.80
N ASP A 339 -8.65 7.49 -12.77
CA ASP A 339 -8.07 6.46 -13.60
C ASP A 339 -8.15 5.11 -12.88
N ILE A 340 -8.69 4.11 -13.57
CA ILE A 340 -8.80 2.75 -13.05
C ILE A 340 -7.98 1.83 -13.93
N LYS A 341 -7.24 0.90 -13.31
CA LYS A 341 -6.50 -0.13 -14.03
C LYS A 341 -6.90 -1.50 -13.51
N VAL A 342 -7.32 -2.39 -14.41
CA VAL A 342 -7.63 -3.79 -14.09
C VAL A 342 -6.76 -4.68 -14.98
N GLY A 343 -5.81 -5.38 -14.36
CA GLY A 343 -4.80 -6.14 -15.09
C GLY A 343 -3.96 -5.23 -16.00
N PHE A 344 -4.04 -5.45 -17.32
CA PHE A 344 -3.34 -4.66 -18.33
C PHE A 344 -4.18 -3.53 -18.93
N ASP A 345 -5.46 -3.44 -18.55
CA ASP A 345 -6.43 -2.56 -19.18
C ASP A 345 -6.66 -1.29 -18.36
N ASN A 346 -6.80 -0.15 -19.02
CA ASN A 346 -7.01 1.14 -18.36
C ASN A 346 -8.40 1.69 -18.70
N PHE A 347 -9.07 2.24 -17.70
CA PHE A 347 -10.41 2.80 -17.79
C PHE A 347 -10.42 4.21 -17.21
N LYS A 348 -11.24 5.10 -17.77
CA LYS A 348 -11.63 6.34 -17.07
C LYS A 348 -12.93 6.06 -16.33
N TYR A 349 -12.96 6.32 -15.02
CA TYR A 349 -14.20 6.28 -14.23
C TYR A 349 -14.72 7.68 -13.99
N TYR A 350 -15.98 7.92 -14.34
CA TYR A 350 -16.69 9.15 -14.10
C TYR A 350 -17.78 8.89 -13.06
N SER A 351 -17.81 9.72 -12.00
CA SER A 351 -18.84 9.66 -10.97
C SER A 351 -19.49 11.02 -10.74
N ASP A 352 -20.71 11.02 -10.18
CA ASP A 352 -21.53 12.22 -9.98
C ASP A 352 -21.69 13.02 -11.30
N LEU A 353 -21.84 12.30 -12.42
CA LEU A 353 -21.95 12.90 -13.74
C LEU A 353 -23.15 13.83 -13.80
N ASN A 354 -22.91 15.09 -14.17
CA ASN A 354 -23.93 15.97 -14.74
C ASN A 354 -23.52 16.37 -16.17
N TYR A 355 -22.28 16.82 -16.33
CA TYR A 355 -21.56 16.95 -17.59
C TYR A 355 -20.05 17.01 -17.35
N VAL A 356 -19.26 16.61 -18.35
CA VAL A 356 -17.80 16.68 -18.33
C VAL A 356 -17.24 16.91 -19.73
N GLY A 357 -16.25 17.78 -19.85
CA GLY A 357 -15.52 18.02 -21.10
C GLY A 357 -14.20 17.27 -21.17
N ILE A 358 -13.95 16.68 -22.35
CA ILE A 358 -12.68 16.14 -22.80
C ILE A 358 -12.17 17.07 -23.90
N GLU A 359 -10.96 17.59 -23.75
CA GLU A 359 -10.40 18.57 -24.68
C GLU A 359 -9.08 18.07 -25.27
N PHE A 360 -8.91 18.30 -26.57
CA PHE A 360 -7.78 17.82 -27.37
C PHE A 360 -7.47 18.83 -28.47
N LYS A 361 -7.28 20.10 -28.10
CA LYS A 361 -7.09 21.22 -29.04
C LYS A 361 -5.61 21.51 -29.35
N ASN A 362 -4.67 20.88 -28.63
CA ASN A 362 -3.23 21.07 -28.79
C ASN A 362 -2.45 19.77 -29.12
N PRO A 363 -2.42 19.34 -30.40
CA PRO A 363 -3.12 19.91 -31.55
C PRO A 363 -4.56 19.38 -31.68
N ALA A 364 -5.41 20.15 -32.36
CA ALA A 364 -6.74 19.67 -32.75
C ALA A 364 -6.63 18.48 -33.71
N ILE A 365 -7.68 17.66 -33.73
CA ILE A 365 -7.75 16.45 -34.55
C ILE A 365 -8.36 16.79 -35.91
N ASN A 366 -7.63 16.46 -36.98
CA ASN A 366 -8.18 16.42 -38.33
C ASN A 366 -8.84 15.06 -38.60
N ALA A 367 -10.16 15.00 -38.42
CA ALA A 367 -11.01 13.84 -38.65
C ALA A 367 -11.80 13.94 -39.97
N THR A 368 -11.30 14.70 -40.96
CA THR A 368 -12.01 14.91 -42.26
C THR A 368 -12.36 13.60 -42.96
N THR A 369 -11.52 12.58 -42.83
CA THR A 369 -11.72 11.25 -43.44
C THR A 369 -12.47 10.25 -42.55
N MET A 370 -12.80 10.62 -41.31
CA MET A 370 -13.47 9.75 -40.34
C MET A 370 -14.98 9.86 -40.48
N GLY A 371 -15.68 8.73 -40.33
CA GLY A 371 -17.14 8.64 -40.36
C GLY A 371 -17.78 8.63 -38.97
N PHE A 372 -17.07 8.15 -37.96
CA PHE A 372 -17.65 7.84 -36.64
C PHE A 372 -16.72 8.20 -35.47
N LEU A 373 -17.32 8.50 -34.32
CA LEU A 373 -16.70 8.38 -33.00
C LEU A 373 -17.17 7.07 -32.35
N HIS A 374 -16.24 6.28 -31.84
CA HIS A 374 -16.50 5.10 -31.03
C HIS A 374 -16.19 5.40 -29.56
N LEU A 375 -16.98 4.81 -28.67
CA LEU A 375 -16.70 4.71 -27.24
C LEU A 375 -17.38 3.47 -26.67
N ASP A 376 -16.73 2.82 -25.72
CA ASP A 376 -17.32 1.79 -24.88
C ASP A 376 -17.62 2.39 -23.51
N ILE A 377 -18.86 2.23 -23.03
CA ILE A 377 -19.23 2.62 -21.67
C ILE A 377 -19.79 1.44 -20.90
N TRP A 378 -19.49 1.38 -19.60
CA TRP A 378 -20.12 0.45 -18.66
C TRP A 378 -20.66 1.21 -17.46
N THR A 379 -21.88 0.92 -17.04
CA THR A 379 -22.48 1.51 -15.83
C THR A 379 -23.20 0.45 -15.02
N ALA A 380 -23.14 0.55 -13.70
CA ALA A 380 -23.99 -0.23 -12.80
C ALA A 380 -25.32 0.47 -12.49
N ASP A 381 -25.44 1.74 -12.86
CA ASP A 381 -26.55 2.59 -12.46
C ASP A 381 -27.75 2.35 -13.39
N THR A 382 -28.93 2.25 -12.81
CA THR A 382 -30.18 2.36 -13.55
C THR A 382 -30.46 3.83 -13.84
N THR A 383 -30.85 4.18 -15.07
CA THR A 383 -31.23 5.55 -15.43
C THR A 383 -32.55 5.61 -16.20
N ASN A 384 -33.28 6.70 -16.00
CA ASN A 384 -34.45 7.09 -16.80
C ASN A 384 -34.16 8.32 -17.68
N THR A 385 -32.93 8.85 -17.64
CA THR A 385 -32.48 9.99 -18.42
C THR A 385 -31.51 9.53 -19.52
N PRO A 386 -31.46 10.23 -20.67
CA PRO A 386 -30.52 9.87 -21.71
C PRO A 386 -29.08 10.24 -21.35
N PHE A 387 -28.13 9.54 -21.95
CA PHE A 387 -26.72 9.94 -21.99
C PHE A 387 -26.45 10.64 -23.31
N ILE A 388 -25.87 11.84 -23.27
CA ILE A 388 -25.66 12.68 -24.45
C ILE A 388 -24.16 12.87 -24.66
N VAL A 389 -23.72 12.67 -25.90
CA VAL A 389 -22.35 12.92 -26.33
C VAL A 389 -22.36 14.06 -27.34
N LYS A 390 -21.62 15.12 -27.05
CA LYS A 390 -21.41 16.26 -27.95
C LYS A 390 -20.01 16.21 -28.50
N ILE A 391 -19.85 16.51 -29.79
CA ILE A 391 -18.55 16.54 -30.47
C ILE A 391 -18.42 17.89 -31.15
N ARG A 392 -17.34 18.61 -30.90
CA ARG A 392 -17.16 19.99 -31.36
C ARG A 392 -15.89 20.17 -32.19
N ASP A 393 -16.08 20.85 -33.33
CA ASP A 393 -15.03 21.44 -34.15
C ASP A 393 -14.91 22.93 -33.80
N ARG A 394 -13.68 23.40 -33.54
CA ARG A 394 -13.38 24.76 -33.07
C ARG A 394 -13.19 25.81 -34.18
N GLY A 395 -13.76 25.54 -35.36
CA GLY A 395 -13.71 26.46 -36.47
C GLY A 395 -12.31 26.67 -37.07
N ALA A 396 -12.22 27.62 -37.98
CA ALA A 396 -10.97 28.06 -38.61
C ALA A 396 -10.15 28.97 -37.70
N ASN A 397 -10.81 29.67 -36.76
CA ASN A 397 -10.15 30.58 -35.83
C ASN A 397 -9.30 29.84 -34.77
N GLY A 398 -9.54 28.54 -34.54
CA GLY A 398 -8.78 27.71 -33.60
C GLY A 398 -9.13 27.92 -32.13
N VAL A 399 -10.28 28.52 -31.81
CA VAL A 399 -10.78 28.85 -30.47
C VAL A 399 -12.11 28.12 -30.24
N ILE A 400 -12.31 27.55 -29.06
CA ILE A 400 -13.62 26.95 -28.71
C ILE A 400 -14.55 28.09 -28.27
N ASP A 401 -15.53 28.42 -29.10
CA ASP A 401 -16.44 29.56 -28.92
C ASP A 401 -17.80 29.08 -28.42
N THR A 402 -18.08 29.29 -27.13
CA THR A 402 -19.29 28.77 -26.45
C THR A 402 -20.27 29.88 -26.06
N ASN A 403 -21.55 29.69 -26.40
CA ASN A 403 -22.62 30.53 -25.88
C ASN A 403 -22.79 30.28 -24.37
N VAL A 404 -22.57 31.30 -23.54
CA VAL A 404 -22.63 31.18 -22.07
C VAL A 404 -24.01 30.82 -21.51
N PHE A 405 -25.09 31.00 -22.28
CA PHE A 405 -26.45 30.67 -21.84
C PHE A 405 -26.92 29.29 -22.29
N THR A 406 -26.51 28.85 -23.49
CA THR A 406 -26.97 27.57 -24.06
C THR A 406 -25.91 26.48 -24.02
N GLY A 407 -24.65 26.82 -23.78
CA GLY A 407 -23.50 25.92 -23.88
C GLY A 407 -23.20 25.45 -25.32
N GLY A 408 -23.90 25.98 -26.33
CA GLY A 408 -23.74 25.59 -27.73
C GLY A 408 -22.60 26.34 -28.46
N PRO A 409 -22.22 25.87 -29.67
CA PRO A 409 -21.19 26.52 -30.48
C PRO A 409 -21.64 27.91 -30.95
N THR A 410 -20.68 28.81 -31.13
CA THR A 410 -20.86 30.16 -31.66
C THR A 410 -19.77 30.51 -32.67
N VAL A 411 -19.90 31.66 -33.35
CA VAL A 411 -18.94 32.12 -34.36
C VAL A 411 -18.82 31.12 -35.52
N ASP A 412 -17.74 30.36 -35.61
CA ASP A 412 -17.45 29.37 -36.65
C ASP A 412 -17.37 27.93 -36.12
N ASP A 413 -17.67 27.70 -34.85
CA ASP A 413 -17.74 26.36 -34.27
C ASP A 413 -18.91 25.55 -34.83
N LYS A 414 -18.70 24.24 -34.98
CA LYS A 414 -19.76 23.28 -35.32
C LYS A 414 -19.79 22.15 -34.32
N GLU A 415 -21.00 21.72 -33.98
CA GLU A 415 -21.23 20.65 -33.02
C GLU A 415 -22.27 19.67 -33.55
N ILE A 416 -22.09 18.40 -33.21
CA ILE A 416 -23.18 17.42 -33.19
C ILE A 416 -23.46 17.00 -31.75
N SER A 417 -24.75 16.87 -31.41
CA SER A 417 -25.22 16.24 -30.18
C SER A 417 -25.87 14.90 -30.51
N TYR A 418 -25.34 13.81 -29.97
CA TYR A 418 -25.89 12.47 -30.10
C TYR A 418 -26.51 12.03 -28.77
N THR A 419 -27.75 11.57 -28.81
CA THR A 419 -28.50 11.13 -27.62
C THR A 419 -28.57 9.61 -27.61
N VAL A 420 -28.02 8.98 -26.57
CA VAL A 420 -28.21 7.57 -26.22
C VAL A 420 -29.44 7.48 -25.32
N PRO A 421 -30.57 6.95 -25.81
CA PRO A 421 -31.79 6.84 -25.01
C PRO A 421 -31.57 5.97 -23.76
N ALA A 422 -32.23 6.31 -22.66
CA ALA A 422 -32.09 5.59 -21.38
C ALA A 422 -32.32 4.07 -21.51
N ASN A 423 -33.26 3.65 -22.37
CA ASN A 423 -33.55 2.23 -22.61
C ASN A 423 -32.46 1.46 -23.37
N GLN A 424 -31.44 2.15 -23.91
CA GLN A 424 -30.25 1.55 -24.50
C GLN A 424 -29.09 1.46 -23.49
N ILE A 425 -29.24 2.09 -22.31
CA ILE A 425 -28.27 2.02 -21.23
C ILE A 425 -28.63 0.84 -20.33
N THR A 426 -28.01 -0.31 -20.59
CA THR A 426 -28.27 -1.54 -19.84
C THR A 426 -27.29 -1.68 -18.68
N PRO A 427 -27.75 -1.62 -17.41
CA PRO A 427 -26.86 -1.72 -16.26
C PRO A 427 -26.12 -3.05 -16.21
N GLY A 428 -24.84 -3.00 -15.83
CA GLY A 428 -23.97 -4.17 -15.69
C GLY A 428 -23.37 -4.68 -17.01
N GLN A 429 -23.60 -4.01 -18.15
CA GLN A 429 -23.08 -4.42 -19.47
C GLN A 429 -22.27 -3.31 -20.12
N TRP A 430 -21.27 -3.71 -20.92
CA TRP A 430 -20.58 -2.78 -21.82
C TRP A 430 -21.47 -2.44 -23.00
N ILE A 431 -21.54 -1.15 -23.31
CA ILE A 431 -22.32 -0.59 -24.40
C ILE A 431 -21.34 0.08 -25.35
N SER A 432 -21.18 -0.50 -26.54
CA SER A 432 -20.42 0.10 -27.63
C SER A 432 -21.27 1.11 -28.38
N ILE A 433 -20.87 2.36 -28.37
CA ILE A 433 -21.60 3.46 -28.98
C ILE A 433 -20.82 3.94 -30.21
N ASN A 434 -21.47 3.90 -31.37
CA ASN A 434 -20.92 4.41 -32.62
C ASN A 434 -21.71 5.64 -33.05
N ILE A 435 -21.09 6.81 -32.95
CA ILE A 435 -21.72 8.10 -33.21
C ILE A 435 -21.33 8.56 -34.63
N PRO A 436 -22.29 8.66 -35.57
CA PRO A 436 -21.99 9.12 -36.92
C PRO A 436 -21.68 10.62 -36.93
N LEU A 437 -20.55 11.02 -37.53
CA LEU A 437 -20.12 12.41 -37.67
C LEU A 437 -20.90 13.12 -38.80
N THR A 438 -22.19 13.32 -38.56
CA THR A 438 -23.20 13.81 -39.50
C THR A 438 -23.75 15.18 -39.08
N GLY A 439 -24.79 15.69 -39.75
CA GLY A 439 -25.39 16.99 -39.42
C GLY A 439 -24.41 18.16 -39.61
N ASP A 440 -24.43 19.11 -38.68
CA ASP A 440 -23.70 20.37 -38.79
C ASP A 440 -22.18 20.21 -38.79
N ILE A 441 -21.65 19.12 -38.23
CA ILE A 441 -20.22 18.83 -38.23
C ILE A 441 -19.78 18.08 -39.50
N ALA A 442 -20.71 17.54 -40.31
CA ALA A 442 -20.38 16.67 -41.45
C ALA A 442 -19.41 17.32 -42.44
N SER A 443 -19.56 18.63 -42.68
CA SER A 443 -18.68 19.41 -43.56
C SER A 443 -17.48 20.05 -42.85
N GLN A 444 -17.36 19.92 -41.52
CA GLN A 444 -16.35 20.61 -40.71
C GLN A 444 -15.80 19.68 -39.63
N LYS A 445 -14.81 18.86 -40.01
CA LYS A 445 -14.12 17.89 -39.13
C LYS A 445 -12.60 18.06 -39.14
N GLY A 446 -12.13 19.21 -39.60
CA GLY A 446 -10.69 19.47 -39.77
C GLY A 446 -10.00 19.86 -38.47
N ASN A 447 -10.77 20.36 -37.50
CA ASN A 447 -10.31 20.95 -36.25
C ASN A 447 -11.17 20.46 -35.06
N LEU A 448 -11.44 19.15 -34.98
CA LEU A 448 -12.11 18.59 -33.80
C LEU A 448 -11.28 18.86 -32.55
N ALA A 449 -11.91 19.35 -31.49
CA ALA A 449 -11.19 19.86 -30.32
C ALA A 449 -11.80 19.47 -28.98
N GLN A 450 -13.07 19.06 -28.95
CA GLN A 450 -13.76 18.76 -27.69
C GLN A 450 -14.82 17.68 -27.85
N ILE A 451 -14.95 16.85 -26.81
CA ILE A 451 -16.08 15.96 -26.58
C ILE A 451 -16.70 16.33 -25.23
N VAL A 452 -18.02 16.40 -25.13
CA VAL A 452 -18.73 16.62 -23.85
C VAL A 452 -19.69 15.47 -23.61
N PHE A 453 -19.57 14.84 -22.44
CA PHE A 453 -20.55 13.88 -21.95
C PHE A 453 -21.52 14.59 -21.02
N VAL A 454 -22.82 14.28 -21.14
CA VAL A 454 -23.89 14.81 -20.28
C VAL A 454 -24.79 13.63 -19.90
N GLY A 455 -25.15 13.53 -18.63
CA GLY A 455 -25.98 12.43 -18.15
C GLY A 455 -26.13 12.47 -16.64
N ASP A 456 -26.71 11.42 -16.09
CA ASP A 456 -26.94 11.23 -14.64
C ASP A 456 -26.66 9.75 -14.28
N ILE A 457 -25.45 9.30 -14.61
CA ILE A 457 -24.95 7.95 -14.33
C ILE A 457 -23.47 7.99 -13.97
N ASN A 458 -23.03 7.12 -13.07
CA ASN A 458 -21.63 6.78 -12.90
C ASN A 458 -21.26 5.75 -13.98
N PHE A 459 -20.13 5.95 -14.67
CA PHE A 459 -19.74 5.05 -15.76
C PHE A 459 -18.23 4.93 -15.91
N LEU A 460 -17.82 3.78 -16.45
CA LEU A 460 -16.48 3.55 -16.98
C LEU A 460 -16.48 3.84 -18.46
N LEU A 461 -15.40 4.44 -18.93
CA LEU A 461 -15.10 4.66 -20.34
C LEU A 461 -13.86 3.87 -20.73
N ASP A 462 -13.95 3.20 -21.86
CA ASP A 462 -12.83 2.65 -22.62
C ASP A 462 -13.01 2.95 -24.12
N ASN A 463 -11.97 2.70 -24.91
CA ASN A 463 -12.01 2.69 -26.37
C ASN A 463 -12.63 3.95 -27.01
N LEU A 464 -12.20 5.14 -26.58
CA LEU A 464 -12.58 6.41 -27.18
C LEU A 464 -11.70 6.72 -28.40
N TYR A 465 -12.24 6.58 -29.61
CA TYR A 465 -11.50 6.84 -30.84
C TYR A 465 -12.39 7.21 -32.04
N PHE A 466 -11.85 8.00 -32.98
CA PHE A 466 -12.49 8.22 -34.29
C PHE A 466 -12.09 7.15 -35.29
N TYR A 467 -12.99 6.75 -36.19
CA TYR A 467 -12.69 5.81 -37.27
C TYR A 467 -13.43 6.10 -38.58
N LYS A 468 -12.95 5.51 -39.68
CA LYS A 468 -13.47 5.69 -41.05
C LYS A 468 -14.82 5.03 -41.30
#